data_AF-A0A3P8W042-F1
#
_entry.id   AF-A0A3P8W042-F1
#
_cell.length_a   1.000
_cell.length_b   1.000
_cell.length_c   1.000
_cell.angle_alpha   90.00
_cell.angle_beta   90.00
_cell.angle_gamma   90.00
#
_symmetry.space_group_name_H-M   'P 1'
#
loop_
_entity.id
_entity.type
_entity.pdbx_description
1 polymer ?
#
loop_
_entity_poly.entity_id
_entity_poly.type
_entity_poly.pdbx_seq_one_letter_code
_entity_poly.pdbx_strand_id
1 'polypeptide(L)'
;MFFHRLNSINDLKAIDFGQSVPLHSLLLLHWFAHAINIDTNGVISLMFDPNCEDYGSHYYNNYEKLLPHRNYYYTLGNINQATSNTLHLPGYVIYPQAKYNGRNRDRIIIEATHHWLFPTGYNIHRVYITQHFLNTMAGEYDADHTYEITPNLLRQIRGFSTASLLVTEVQNRSRFHGLQSASYTSTNSYGNYSANRQNNWDCDCLTTCAAGFFCLIIVCAVLFFILVNSPQFKSRNMY
;
A
#
# COMPACT_ATOMS: atom_id res chain seq x y z
N MET A 1 11.09 -20.01 -3.09
CA MET A 1 9.75 -19.84 -3.66
C MET A 1 9.87 -18.87 -4.82
N PHE A 2 9.44 -19.26 -6.03
CA PHE A 2 9.51 -18.41 -7.22
C PHE A 2 8.09 -17.98 -7.56
N PHE A 3 7.82 -16.68 -7.55
CA PHE A 3 6.56 -16.13 -8.04
C PHE A 3 6.62 -15.96 -9.55
N HIS A 4 5.49 -16.13 -10.21
CA HIS A 4 5.38 -15.77 -11.62
C HIS A 4 5.52 -14.24 -11.73
N ARG A 5 6.48 -13.81 -12.55
CA ARG A 5 6.85 -12.41 -12.75
C ARG A 5 6.15 -11.84 -13.98
N LEU A 6 5.39 -10.76 -13.79
CA LEU A 6 4.67 -10.06 -14.86
C LEU A 6 5.49 -8.87 -15.35
N ASN A 7 5.98 -8.98 -16.58
CA ASN A 7 6.85 -8.00 -17.22
C ASN A 7 6.14 -7.07 -18.21
N SER A 8 4.95 -7.47 -18.67
CA SER A 8 4.20 -6.76 -19.70
C SER A 8 2.70 -6.80 -19.47
N ILE A 9 1.98 -5.90 -20.13
CA ILE A 9 0.51 -5.90 -20.14
C ILE A 9 -0.04 -7.23 -20.69
N ASN A 10 0.70 -7.90 -21.58
CA ASN A 10 0.28 -9.20 -22.09
C ASN A 10 0.40 -10.29 -21.02
N ASP A 11 1.43 -10.24 -20.17
CA ASP A 11 1.55 -11.16 -19.04
C ASP A 11 0.40 -10.94 -18.04
N LEU A 12 0.07 -9.66 -17.77
CA LEU A 12 -1.05 -9.30 -16.92
C LEU A 12 -2.40 -9.77 -17.49
N LYS A 13 -2.57 -9.75 -18.82
CA LYS A 13 -3.78 -10.28 -19.49
C LYS A 13 -3.85 -11.80 -19.49
N ALA A 14 -2.70 -12.48 -19.44
CA ALA A 14 -2.62 -13.93 -19.50
C ALA A 14 -2.96 -14.60 -18.17
N ILE A 15 -2.90 -13.87 -17.06
CA ILE A 15 -3.26 -14.42 -15.76
C ILE A 15 -4.76 -14.32 -15.53
N ASP A 16 -5.37 -15.48 -15.30
CA ASP A 16 -6.77 -15.59 -14.94
C ASP A 16 -6.89 -15.53 -13.42
N PHE A 17 -7.32 -14.39 -12.88
CA PHE A 17 -7.70 -14.26 -11.46
C PHE A 17 -9.08 -14.92 -11.22
N GLY A 18 -9.27 -16.11 -11.78
CA GLY A 18 -10.42 -16.96 -11.59
C GLY A 18 -11.62 -16.73 -12.52
N GLN A 19 -11.66 -15.72 -13.42
CA GLN A 19 -12.52 -15.61 -14.65
C GLN A 19 -12.13 -14.41 -15.57
N SER A 20 -11.55 -13.33 -15.02
CA SER A 20 -10.90 -12.20 -15.70
C SER A 20 -10.03 -11.49 -14.66
N VAL A 21 -9.05 -10.66 -15.05
CA VAL A 21 -8.35 -9.81 -14.06
C VAL A 21 -9.44 -8.99 -13.35
N PRO A 22 -9.69 -9.17 -12.03
CA PRO A 22 -10.73 -8.43 -11.35
C PRO A 22 -10.38 -6.97 -11.54
N LEU A 23 -11.30 -6.25 -12.19
CA LEU A 23 -11.15 -4.85 -12.58
C LEU A 23 -10.47 -4.00 -11.49
N HIS A 24 -10.79 -4.28 -10.22
CA HIS A 24 -10.18 -3.63 -9.08
C HIS A 24 -8.66 -3.84 -8.95
N SER A 25 -8.14 -5.06 -9.14
CA SER A 25 -6.69 -5.32 -9.18
C SER A 25 -5.97 -4.46 -10.22
N LEU A 26 -6.57 -4.32 -11.41
CA LEU A 26 -6.02 -3.49 -12.48
C LEU A 26 -6.08 -1.99 -12.15
N LEU A 27 -7.19 -1.53 -11.58
CA LEU A 27 -7.36 -0.13 -11.14
C LEU A 27 -6.43 0.21 -9.97
N LEU A 28 -6.20 -0.73 -9.06
CA LEU A 28 -5.27 -0.59 -7.94
C LEU A 28 -3.82 -0.51 -8.44
N LEU A 29 -3.43 -1.37 -9.38
CA LEU A 29 -2.12 -1.27 -10.04
C LEU A 29 -1.96 0.04 -10.81
N HIS A 30 -3.01 0.51 -11.49
CA HIS A 30 -3.00 1.78 -12.19
C HIS A 30 -2.75 2.94 -11.24
N TRP A 31 -3.50 3.00 -10.14
CA TRP A 31 -3.25 3.98 -9.08
C TRP A 31 -1.83 3.88 -8.54
N PHE A 32 -1.38 2.68 -8.16
CA PHE A 32 -0.06 2.48 -7.57
C PHE A 32 1.06 2.91 -8.53
N ALA A 33 0.92 2.58 -9.82
CA ALA A 33 1.86 3.02 -10.84
C ALA A 33 1.98 4.55 -10.88
N HIS A 34 0.92 5.31 -10.59
CA HIS A 34 0.97 6.78 -10.51
C HIS A 34 1.40 7.33 -9.14
N ALA A 35 1.27 6.54 -8.07
CA ALA A 35 1.59 6.94 -6.70
C ALA A 35 3.07 6.78 -6.32
N ILE A 36 3.86 6.12 -7.17
CA ILE A 36 5.29 5.87 -6.97
C ILE A 36 6.15 6.70 -7.93
N ASN A 37 7.43 6.83 -7.64
CA ASN A 37 8.43 7.25 -8.60
C ASN A 37 9.21 6.02 -9.12
N ILE A 38 9.55 6.03 -10.41
CA ILE A 38 10.37 4.98 -11.04
C ILE A 38 11.46 5.71 -11.82
N ASP A 39 12.71 5.54 -11.41
CA ASP A 39 13.84 6.19 -12.09
C ASP A 39 14.17 5.51 -13.44
N THR A 40 15.18 6.00 -14.14
CA THR A 40 15.64 5.41 -15.42
C THR A 40 16.19 4.00 -15.27
N ASN A 41 16.75 3.65 -14.11
CA ASN A 41 17.29 2.32 -13.81
C ASN A 41 16.21 1.31 -13.39
N GLY A 42 14.98 1.77 -13.17
CA GLY A 42 13.88 0.93 -12.68
C GLY A 42 13.83 0.79 -11.16
N VAL A 43 14.57 1.61 -10.42
CA VAL A 43 14.43 1.72 -8.98
C VAL A 43 13.11 2.42 -8.68
N ILE A 44 12.32 1.80 -7.79
CA ILE A 44 11.03 2.29 -7.37
C ILE A 44 11.18 2.98 -6.02
N SER A 45 10.54 4.13 -5.83
CA SER A 45 10.47 4.81 -4.53
C SER A 45 9.04 5.24 -4.21
N LEU A 46 8.61 5.09 -2.96
CA LEU A 46 7.34 5.65 -2.49
C LEU A 46 7.44 7.17 -2.33
N MET A 47 6.31 7.83 -2.56
CA MET A 47 6.14 9.27 -2.36
C MET A 47 5.34 9.60 -1.10
N PHE A 48 5.07 8.60 -0.27
CA PHE A 48 4.34 8.68 0.99
C PHE A 48 4.92 7.66 1.98
N ASP A 49 4.63 7.83 3.28
CA ASP A 49 5.01 6.87 4.32
C ASP A 49 3.93 5.78 4.48
N PRO A 50 4.25 4.49 4.24
CA PRO A 50 3.28 3.40 4.38
C PRO A 50 2.94 3.05 5.84
N ASN A 51 3.57 3.68 6.83
CA ASN A 51 3.20 3.59 8.25
C ASN A 51 2.10 4.59 8.64
N CYS A 52 1.82 5.60 7.80
CA CYS A 52 0.70 6.52 7.98
C CYS A 52 -0.67 5.86 7.74
N GLU A 53 -0.68 4.58 7.32
CA GLU A 53 -1.88 3.85 6.87
C GLU A 53 -2.62 4.50 5.67
N ASP A 54 -2.04 5.52 5.05
CA ASP A 54 -2.57 6.18 3.85
C ASP A 54 -2.78 5.18 2.72
N TYR A 55 -3.83 5.38 1.93
CA TYR A 55 -4.20 4.49 0.82
C TYR A 55 -4.45 3.02 1.24
N GLY A 56 -4.82 2.81 2.51
CA GLY A 56 -5.04 1.49 3.10
C GLY A 56 -3.74 0.71 3.28
N SER A 57 -2.63 1.43 3.49
CA SER A 57 -1.32 0.83 3.75
C SER A 57 -1.24 0.26 5.16
N HIS A 58 -0.46 -0.79 5.37
CA HIS A 58 -0.10 -1.28 6.70
C HIS A 58 1.08 -2.24 6.63
N TYR A 59 1.78 -2.41 7.75
CA TYR A 59 2.87 -3.38 7.85
C TYR A 59 2.36 -4.81 7.70
N TYR A 60 3.06 -5.61 6.90
CA TYR A 60 2.75 -7.01 6.63
C TYR A 60 3.81 -7.92 7.25
N ASN A 61 3.40 -8.68 8.27
CA ASN A 61 4.27 -9.55 9.04
C ASN A 61 4.68 -10.84 8.30
N ASN A 62 3.95 -11.22 7.24
CA ASN A 62 4.23 -12.43 6.46
C ASN A 62 4.31 -13.71 7.34
N TYR A 63 3.36 -13.86 8.28
CA TYR A 63 3.30 -14.99 9.22
C TYR A 63 3.01 -16.33 8.52
N GLU A 64 2.25 -16.28 7.44
CA GLU A 64 1.94 -17.38 6.54
C GLU A 64 3.12 -17.78 5.64
N LYS A 65 4.22 -17.01 5.68
CA LYS A 65 5.46 -17.28 4.95
C LYS A 65 5.28 -17.30 3.42
N LEU A 66 4.36 -16.48 2.92
CA LEU A 66 4.18 -16.24 1.49
C LEU A 66 5.49 -15.74 0.88
N LEU A 67 6.09 -14.70 1.47
CA LEU A 67 7.30 -14.04 0.97
C LEU A 67 8.56 -14.51 1.73
N PRO A 68 9.77 -14.23 1.22
CA PRO A 68 11.01 -14.48 1.96
C PRO A 68 11.03 -13.80 3.35
N HIS A 69 11.65 -14.45 4.34
CA HIS A 69 11.73 -13.90 5.70
C HIS A 69 12.75 -12.75 5.80
N ARG A 70 12.58 -11.90 6.82
CA ARG A 70 13.50 -10.82 7.24
C ARG A 70 13.55 -9.58 6.34
N ASN A 71 12.49 -9.34 5.57
CA ASN A 71 12.32 -8.09 4.84
C ASN A 71 11.18 -7.27 5.44
N TYR A 72 11.12 -5.99 5.08
CA TYR A 72 10.06 -5.07 5.51
C TYR A 72 9.00 -5.01 4.44
N TYR A 73 7.86 -5.64 4.72
CA TYR A 73 6.74 -5.66 3.79
C TYR A 73 5.63 -4.73 4.24
N TYR A 74 5.01 -4.07 3.28
CA TYR A 74 3.78 -3.31 3.47
C TYR A 74 2.74 -3.76 2.47
N THR A 75 1.51 -3.84 2.90
CA THR A 75 0.33 -4.10 2.08
C THR A 75 -0.39 -2.80 1.82
N LEU A 76 -0.93 -2.61 0.61
CA LEU A 76 -1.69 -1.44 0.18
C LEU A 76 -3.00 -1.87 -0.46
N GLY A 77 -3.96 -0.94 -0.55
CA GLY A 77 -5.22 -1.20 -1.26
C GLY A 77 -6.35 -1.70 -0.37
N ASN A 78 -6.23 -1.62 0.96
CA ASN A 78 -7.31 -1.95 1.87
C ASN A 78 -8.37 -0.84 1.90
N ILE A 79 -9.57 -1.12 1.38
CA ILE A 79 -10.69 -0.16 1.33
C ILE A 79 -11.50 -0.13 2.64
N ASN A 80 -11.45 -1.18 3.46
CA ASN A 80 -12.34 -1.37 4.62
C ASN A 80 -11.88 -0.68 5.92
N GLN A 81 -11.00 0.30 5.87
CA GLN A 81 -10.50 0.93 7.09
C GLN A 81 -11.31 2.17 7.47
N ALA A 82 -12.04 2.04 8.57
CA ALA A 82 -12.56 3.14 9.37
C ALA A 82 -11.44 3.76 10.25
N THR A 83 -10.23 3.91 9.70
CA THR A 83 -9.09 4.49 10.43
C THR A 83 -8.79 5.91 9.96
N SER A 84 -8.23 6.67 10.88
CA SER A 84 -8.15 8.13 11.00
C SER A 84 -7.16 8.80 10.03
N ASN A 85 -7.18 8.45 8.74
CA ASN A 85 -6.15 8.89 7.80
C ASN A 85 -6.62 10.02 6.89
N THR A 86 -5.66 10.83 6.43
CA THR A 86 -5.92 12.02 5.63
C THR A 86 -6.00 11.73 4.13
N LEU A 87 -5.42 10.61 3.66
CA LEU A 87 -5.39 10.25 2.24
C LEU A 87 -6.07 8.89 1.95
N HIS A 88 -7.11 8.94 1.13
CA HIS A 88 -7.83 7.77 0.64
C HIS A 88 -7.41 7.41 -0.79
N LEU A 89 -7.62 6.14 -1.16
CA LEU A 89 -7.53 5.71 -2.56
C LEU A 89 -8.48 6.56 -3.44
N PRO A 90 -8.14 6.80 -4.72
CA PRO A 90 -9.02 7.53 -5.61
C PRO A 90 -10.40 6.86 -5.72
N GLY A 91 -11.45 7.67 -5.92
CA GLY A 91 -12.82 7.17 -6.01
C GLY A 91 -13.04 6.11 -7.09
N TYR A 92 -12.26 6.12 -8.19
CA TYR A 92 -12.33 5.08 -9.22
C TYR A 92 -11.80 3.72 -8.75
N VAL A 93 -10.94 3.69 -7.72
CA VAL A 93 -10.44 2.45 -7.09
C VAL A 93 -11.41 1.98 -6.01
N ILE A 94 -11.95 2.89 -5.21
CA ILE A 94 -12.88 2.58 -4.09
C ILE A 94 -14.27 2.17 -4.61
N TYR A 95 -14.78 2.86 -5.62
CA TYR A 95 -16.10 2.66 -6.20
C TYR A 95 -16.00 2.30 -7.69
N PRO A 96 -15.40 1.15 -8.03
CA PRO A 96 -15.46 0.65 -9.40
C PRO A 96 -16.93 0.41 -9.76
N GLN A 97 -17.39 1.03 -10.86
CA GLN A 97 -18.80 1.08 -11.28
C GLN A 97 -19.56 -0.24 -11.08
N ALA A 98 -20.64 -0.19 -10.30
CA ALA A 98 -21.81 -1.10 -10.13
C ALA A 98 -21.70 -2.64 -10.16
N LYS A 99 -20.56 -3.25 -10.51
CA LYS A 99 -20.42 -4.71 -10.72
C LYS A 99 -19.24 -5.33 -9.97
N TYR A 100 -18.50 -4.56 -9.20
CA TYR A 100 -17.44 -5.14 -8.37
C TYR A 100 -18.04 -5.71 -7.08
N ASN A 101 -18.28 -7.02 -7.10
CA ASN A 101 -18.59 -7.82 -5.91
C ASN A 101 -17.31 -8.25 -5.16
N GLY A 102 -16.13 -7.79 -5.59
CA GLY A 102 -14.87 -8.14 -4.93
C GLY A 102 -14.86 -7.51 -3.55
N ARG A 103 -14.84 -8.36 -2.53
CA ARG A 103 -15.01 -8.00 -1.12
C ARG A 103 -13.78 -7.29 -0.53
N ASN A 104 -13.17 -6.34 -1.26
CA ASN A 104 -11.93 -5.67 -0.87
C ASN A 104 -10.82 -6.71 -0.60
N ARG A 105 -10.54 -7.58 -1.58
CA ARG A 105 -9.61 -8.71 -1.43
C ARG A 105 -8.24 -8.45 -2.04
N ASP A 106 -8.17 -7.64 -3.08
CA ASP A 106 -6.94 -7.40 -3.83
C ASP A 106 -5.96 -6.53 -3.02
N ARG A 107 -4.68 -6.88 -3.02
CA ARG A 107 -3.62 -6.12 -2.35
C ARG A 107 -2.40 -5.97 -3.23
N ILE A 108 -1.71 -4.86 -3.03
CA ILE A 108 -0.31 -4.72 -3.46
C ILE A 108 0.55 -4.95 -2.23
N ILE A 109 1.54 -5.83 -2.33
CA ILE A 109 2.59 -5.97 -1.31
C ILE A 109 3.87 -5.37 -1.87
N ILE A 110 4.52 -4.52 -1.08
CA ILE A 110 5.83 -3.97 -1.42
C ILE A 110 6.87 -4.45 -0.42
N GLU A 111 8.06 -4.75 -0.93
CA GLU A 111 9.27 -4.94 -0.13
C GLU A 111 10.03 -3.62 -0.09
N ALA A 112 10.04 -2.96 1.07
CA ALA A 112 10.66 -1.66 1.26
C ALA A 112 12.01 -1.75 1.97
N THR A 113 12.89 -0.78 1.74
CA THR A 113 14.06 -0.55 2.59
C THR A 113 13.65 -0.24 4.02
N HIS A 114 14.47 -0.66 4.97
CA HIS A 114 14.25 -0.33 6.37
C HIS A 114 14.32 1.18 6.60
N HIS A 115 13.22 1.75 7.11
CA HIS A 115 13.04 3.20 7.30
C HIS A 115 14.19 3.87 8.08
N TRP A 116 14.69 3.21 9.14
CA TRP A 116 15.74 3.77 10.00
C TRP A 116 17.09 3.95 9.30
N LEU A 117 17.32 3.32 8.14
CA LEU A 117 18.57 3.42 7.40
C LEU A 117 18.56 4.52 6.33
N PHE A 118 17.38 5.00 5.92
CA PHE A 118 17.24 5.93 4.79
C PHE A 118 16.16 7.01 5.07
N PRO A 119 16.55 8.18 5.60
CA PRO A 119 15.60 9.25 5.96
C PRO A 119 15.00 10.01 4.76
N THR A 120 15.35 9.66 3.53
CA THR A 120 14.92 10.37 2.29
C THR A 120 13.86 9.61 1.48
N GLY A 121 13.27 8.55 2.04
CA GLY A 121 12.15 7.83 1.44
C GLY A 121 12.34 6.30 1.41
N TYR A 122 11.27 5.60 1.04
CA TYR A 122 11.25 4.14 0.97
C TYR A 122 11.59 3.68 -0.45
N ASN A 123 12.78 3.11 -0.63
CA ASN A 123 13.10 2.38 -1.85
C ASN A 123 12.38 1.03 -1.83
N ILE A 124 11.77 0.67 -2.95
CA ILE A 124 11.02 -0.56 -3.10
C ILE A 124 11.84 -1.54 -3.94
N HIS A 125 12.21 -2.67 -3.33
CA HIS A 125 12.98 -3.73 -3.97
C HIS A 125 12.09 -4.61 -4.84
N ARG A 126 10.87 -4.90 -4.38
CA ARG A 126 9.93 -5.79 -5.06
C ARG A 126 8.50 -5.32 -4.85
N VAL A 127 7.68 -5.54 -5.85
CA VAL A 127 6.25 -5.27 -5.84
C VAL A 127 5.54 -6.56 -6.19
N TYR A 128 4.48 -6.86 -5.46
CA TYR A 128 3.63 -8.01 -5.70
C TYR A 128 2.17 -7.57 -5.78
N ILE A 129 1.40 -8.24 -6.62
CA ILE A 129 -0.06 -8.21 -6.53
C ILE A 129 -0.55 -9.55 -6.00
N THR A 130 -1.54 -9.52 -5.13
CA THR A 130 -2.14 -10.70 -4.50
C THR A 130 -3.62 -10.47 -4.20
N GLN A 131 -4.29 -11.52 -3.72
CA GLN A 131 -5.65 -11.45 -3.20
C GLN A 131 -5.78 -12.25 -1.90
N HIS A 132 -6.73 -11.89 -1.06
CA HIS A 132 -7.15 -12.74 0.05
C HIS A 132 -7.96 -13.95 -0.44
N PHE A 133 -7.79 -15.10 0.24
CA PHE A 133 -8.66 -16.26 0.06
C PHE A 133 -10.14 -15.91 0.32
N LEU A 134 -11.05 -16.64 -0.33
CA LEU A 134 -12.48 -16.53 -0.06
C LEU A 134 -12.77 -17.10 1.34
N ASN A 135 -13.41 -16.29 2.21
CA ASN A 135 -13.98 -16.71 3.49
C ASN A 135 -12.98 -17.21 4.55
N THR A 136 -11.72 -16.77 4.54
CA THR A 136 -10.79 -17.05 5.65
C THR A 136 -10.92 -15.99 6.75
N MET A 137 -10.97 -16.42 8.01
CA MET A 137 -11.03 -15.52 9.17
C MET A 137 -9.71 -14.75 9.39
N ALA A 138 -8.60 -15.29 8.89
CA ALA A 138 -7.25 -14.77 9.13
C ALA A 138 -6.78 -13.76 8.08
N GLY A 139 -7.53 -13.52 7.00
CA GLY A 139 -7.09 -12.63 5.93
C GLY A 139 -5.80 -13.13 5.25
N GLU A 140 -5.63 -14.44 5.12
CA GLU A 140 -4.47 -15.03 4.44
C GLU A 140 -4.46 -14.68 2.96
N TYR A 141 -3.25 -14.48 2.43
CA TYR A 141 -3.02 -14.24 1.01
C TYR A 141 -2.94 -15.54 0.22
N ASP A 142 -3.51 -15.49 -0.98
CA ASP A 142 -3.56 -16.59 -1.92
C ASP A 142 -2.25 -16.68 -2.71
N ALA A 143 -1.41 -17.65 -2.34
CA ALA A 143 -0.10 -17.85 -2.97
C ALA A 143 -0.19 -18.17 -4.46
N ASP A 144 -1.24 -18.88 -4.90
CA ASP A 144 -1.44 -19.25 -6.31
C ASP A 144 -1.85 -18.05 -7.16
N HIS A 145 -2.37 -17.00 -6.53
CA HIS A 145 -2.75 -15.74 -7.15
C HIS A 145 -1.86 -14.58 -6.69
N THR A 146 -0.60 -14.88 -6.37
CA THR A 146 0.43 -13.88 -6.05
C THR A 146 1.47 -13.79 -7.17
N TYR A 147 1.68 -12.58 -7.67
CA TYR A 147 2.56 -12.33 -8.82
C TYR A 147 3.53 -11.20 -8.54
N GLU A 148 4.80 -11.35 -8.94
CA GLU A 148 5.78 -10.27 -8.86
C GLU A 148 5.59 -9.31 -10.04
N ILE A 149 5.46 -8.02 -9.75
CA ILE A 149 5.26 -6.95 -10.73
C ILE A 149 6.59 -6.27 -11.02
N THR A 150 6.94 -6.18 -12.30
CA THR A 150 8.15 -5.46 -12.72
C THR A 150 7.93 -3.95 -12.87
N PRO A 151 9.01 -3.15 -12.76
CA PRO A 151 8.98 -1.74 -13.15
C PRO A 151 8.55 -1.52 -14.61
N ASN A 152 8.86 -2.45 -15.51
CA ASN A 152 8.48 -2.36 -16.92
C ASN A 152 6.97 -2.42 -17.12
N LEU A 153 6.29 -3.33 -16.42
CA LEU A 153 4.83 -3.40 -16.40
C LEU A 153 4.23 -2.11 -15.84
N LEU A 154 4.74 -1.61 -14.71
CA LEU A 154 4.26 -0.36 -14.10
C LEU A 154 4.39 0.84 -15.05
N ARG A 155 5.51 0.95 -15.80
CA ARG A 155 5.69 1.99 -16.83
C ARG A 155 4.67 1.86 -17.97
N GLN A 156 4.37 0.64 -18.43
CA GLN A 156 3.34 0.43 -19.44
C GLN A 156 1.96 0.84 -18.93
N ILE A 157 1.61 0.47 -17.69
CA ILE A 157 0.31 0.81 -17.07
C ILE A 157 0.10 2.34 -16.99
N ARG A 158 1.16 3.12 -16.70
CA ARG A 158 1.09 4.60 -16.72
C ARG A 158 0.65 5.18 -18.07
N GLY A 159 0.90 4.48 -19.17
CA GLY A 159 0.49 4.91 -20.51
C GLY A 159 -1.01 4.76 -20.79
N PHE A 160 -1.77 4.10 -19.90
CA PHE A 160 -3.21 3.89 -20.08
C PHE A 160 -4.04 4.86 -19.23
N SER A 161 -5.15 5.34 -19.81
CA SER A 161 -6.19 6.04 -19.04
C SER A 161 -7.06 5.04 -18.28
N THR A 162 -7.67 5.46 -17.17
CA THR A 162 -8.66 4.64 -16.44
C THR A 162 -9.82 4.22 -17.33
N ALA A 163 -10.28 5.10 -18.22
CA ALA A 163 -11.30 4.80 -19.23
C ALA A 163 -10.84 3.69 -20.18
N SER A 164 -9.58 3.69 -20.63
CA SER A 164 -9.02 2.64 -21.48
C SER A 164 -9.01 1.28 -20.77
N LEU A 165 -8.72 1.25 -19.47
CA LEU A 165 -8.74 0.01 -18.67
C LEU A 165 -10.17 -0.49 -18.44
N LEU A 166 -11.12 0.40 -18.19
CA LEU A 166 -12.54 0.06 -18.05
C LEU A 166 -13.16 -0.44 -19.35
N VAL A 167 -12.82 0.18 -20.49
CA VAL A 167 -13.29 -0.23 -21.83
C VAL A 167 -12.67 -1.58 -22.23
N THR A 168 -11.41 -1.82 -21.88
CA THR A 168 -10.72 -3.12 -22.07
C THR A 168 -11.53 -4.25 -21.39
N GLU A 169 -12.06 -4.02 -20.19
CA GLU A 169 -12.89 -5.01 -19.49
C GLU A 169 -14.27 -5.22 -20.14
N VAL A 170 -14.91 -4.13 -20.61
CA VAL A 170 -16.20 -4.21 -21.32
C VAL A 170 -16.07 -4.97 -22.65
N GLN A 171 -14.97 -4.77 -23.38
CA GLN A 171 -14.69 -5.43 -24.66
C GLN A 171 -14.15 -6.87 -24.51
N ASN A 172 -13.59 -7.24 -23.35
CA ASN A 172 -13.11 -8.60 -23.06
C ASN A 172 -14.22 -9.65 -23.01
N ARG A 173 -15.50 -9.24 -22.95
CA ARG A 173 -16.65 -10.15 -23.13
C ARG A 173 -16.96 -10.49 -24.60
N SER A 174 -16.33 -9.81 -25.56
CA SER A 174 -16.57 -10.02 -26.99
C SER A 174 -15.30 -9.77 -27.81
N ARG A 175 -14.42 -10.77 -27.85
CA ARG A 175 -13.30 -10.97 -28.81
C ARG A 175 -12.41 -9.73 -29.05
N PHE A 176 -11.30 -9.70 -28.34
CA PHE A 176 -10.20 -8.74 -28.48
C PHE A 176 -9.58 -8.73 -29.88
N HIS A 177 -9.89 -7.71 -30.68
CA HIS A 177 -9.08 -7.32 -31.83
C HIS A 177 -8.70 -5.84 -31.72
N GLY A 178 -7.39 -5.60 -31.59
CA GLY A 178 -6.74 -4.36 -32.01
C GLY A 178 -6.93 -3.12 -31.13
N LEU A 179 -5.98 -2.87 -30.24
CA LEU A 179 -5.62 -1.50 -29.84
C LEU A 179 -4.10 -1.36 -29.86
N GLN A 180 -3.55 -1.36 -31.07
CA GLN A 180 -2.25 -0.76 -31.34
C GLN A 180 -2.53 0.68 -31.80
N SER A 181 -1.97 1.65 -31.08
CA SER A 181 -1.83 3.05 -31.50
C SER A 181 -3.10 3.74 -32.00
N ALA A 182 -3.92 4.25 -31.07
CA ALA A 182 -4.79 5.38 -31.35
C ALA A 182 -4.41 6.52 -30.41
N SER A 183 -3.80 7.56 -30.96
CA SER A 183 -3.50 8.82 -30.29
C SER A 183 -4.81 9.50 -29.88
N TYR A 184 -5.36 9.12 -28.72
CA TYR A 184 -6.57 9.73 -28.18
C TYR A 184 -6.19 10.90 -27.28
N THR A 185 -6.19 12.10 -27.84
CA THR A 185 -6.37 13.35 -27.10
C THR A 185 -7.78 13.36 -26.52
N SER A 186 -7.91 12.92 -25.27
CA SER A 186 -9.12 13.10 -24.47
C SER A 186 -8.83 14.17 -23.42
N THR A 187 -9.28 15.39 -23.71
CA THR A 187 -9.55 16.42 -22.70
C THR A 187 -10.72 15.96 -21.85
N ASN A 188 -10.45 15.09 -20.87
CA ASN A 188 -11.40 14.75 -19.83
C ASN A 188 -10.93 15.36 -18.52
N SER A 189 -11.68 16.37 -18.09
CA SER A 189 -11.61 17.04 -16.80
C SER A 189 -12.01 16.04 -15.70
N TYR A 190 -11.08 15.15 -15.33
CA TYR A 190 -11.11 14.44 -14.06
C TYR A 190 -9.90 14.91 -13.30
N GLY A 191 -10.17 15.54 -12.15
CA GLY A 191 -9.30 16.38 -11.34
C GLY A 191 -7.81 16.14 -11.56
N ASN A 192 -7.09 17.24 -11.79
CA ASN A 192 -5.66 17.30 -11.55
C ASN A 192 -5.37 16.64 -10.21
N TYR A 193 -4.99 15.35 -10.22
CA TYR A 193 -4.33 14.72 -9.10
C TYR A 193 -2.93 15.32 -9.09
N SER A 194 -2.87 16.58 -8.66
CA SER A 194 -1.72 17.09 -7.96
C SER A 194 -1.54 16.11 -6.80
N ALA A 195 -0.69 15.09 -6.99
CA ALA A 195 0.01 14.49 -5.86
C ALA A 195 0.55 15.71 -5.12
N ASN A 196 -0.09 16.06 -4.02
CA ASN A 196 0.25 17.27 -3.29
C ASN A 196 1.68 17.05 -2.86
N ARG A 197 2.62 17.67 -3.58
CA ARG A 197 4.07 17.55 -3.41
C ARG A 197 4.50 18.32 -2.17
N GLN A 198 3.73 18.18 -1.09
CA GLN A 198 4.14 18.54 0.25
C GLN A 198 4.72 17.25 0.84
N ASN A 199 6.05 17.20 0.92
CA ASN A 199 6.82 16.15 1.57
C ASN A 199 6.55 16.15 3.09
N ASN A 200 5.31 15.96 3.51
CA ASN A 200 4.97 15.89 4.92
C ASN A 200 5.01 14.43 5.35
N TRP A 201 6.22 13.95 5.61
CA TRP A 201 6.53 12.61 6.15
C TRP A 201 6.10 12.46 7.62
N ASP A 202 5.40 13.46 8.17
CA ASP A 202 4.92 13.46 9.53
C ASP A 202 3.62 12.64 9.62
N CYS A 203 3.76 11.32 9.75
CA CYS A 203 2.71 10.50 10.34
C CYS A 203 2.63 10.86 11.83
N ASP A 204 1.53 11.44 12.30
CA ASP A 204 1.27 11.75 13.71
C ASP A 204 1.15 10.50 14.63
N CYS A 205 1.74 9.37 14.24
CA CYS A 205 1.94 8.21 15.11
C CYS A 205 3.07 8.45 16.13
N LEU A 206 4.15 9.16 15.75
CA LEU A 206 5.27 9.37 16.68
C LEU A 206 4.93 10.35 17.81
N THR A 207 4.12 11.37 17.52
CA THR A 207 3.69 12.39 18.48
C THR A 207 2.77 11.81 19.56
N THR A 208 1.88 10.88 19.21
CA THR A 208 1.02 10.18 20.17
C THR A 208 1.80 9.18 21.03
N CYS A 209 2.74 8.42 20.46
CA CYS A 209 3.57 7.48 21.22
C CYS A 209 4.60 8.18 22.13
N ALA A 210 5.24 9.23 21.64
CA ALA A 210 6.21 10.01 22.41
C ALA A 210 5.53 10.77 23.55
N ALA A 211 4.37 11.37 23.32
CA ALA A 211 3.59 12.01 24.39
C ALA A 211 3.21 11.01 25.49
N GLY A 212 2.84 9.79 25.13
CA GLY A 212 2.60 8.70 26.09
C GLY A 212 3.84 8.35 26.92
N PHE A 213 5.01 8.23 26.28
CA PHE A 213 6.27 7.92 26.95
C PHE A 213 6.75 9.07 27.87
N PHE A 214 6.64 10.32 27.41
CA PHE A 214 6.95 11.50 28.21
C PHE A 214 6.01 11.65 29.40
N CYS A 215 4.69 11.40 29.23
CA CYS A 215 3.75 11.35 30.35
C CYS A 215 4.16 10.30 31.39
N LEU A 216 4.55 9.10 30.95
CA LEU A 216 4.98 8.04 31.85
C LEU A 216 6.26 8.42 32.64
N ILE A 217 7.25 9.01 31.96
CA ILE A 217 8.47 9.51 32.60
C ILE A 217 8.16 10.62 33.62
N ILE A 218 7.30 11.58 33.27
CA ILE A 218 6.92 12.67 34.16
C ILE A 218 6.16 12.14 35.39
N VAL A 219 5.20 11.22 35.19
CA VAL A 219 4.46 10.59 36.29
C VAL A 219 5.41 9.82 37.21
N CYS A 220 6.34 9.03 36.67
CA CYS A 220 7.34 8.32 37.46
C CYS A 220 8.26 9.27 38.24
N ALA A 221 8.70 10.38 37.63
CA ALA A 221 9.55 11.37 38.30
C ALA A 221 8.82 12.08 39.44
N VAL A 222 7.55 12.44 39.25
CA VAL A 222 6.71 13.05 40.29
C VAL A 222 6.46 12.07 41.43
N LEU A 223 6.11 10.82 41.14
CA LEU A 223 5.94 9.77 42.16
C LEU A 223 7.23 9.52 42.94
N PHE A 224 8.38 9.47 42.26
CA PHE A 224 9.68 9.33 42.91
C PHE A 224 9.96 10.52 43.84
N PHE A 225 9.72 11.75 43.37
CA PHE A 225 9.91 12.95 44.19
C PHE A 225 8.99 12.96 45.43
N ILE A 226 7.73 12.56 45.27
CA ILE A 226 6.77 12.42 46.38
C ILE A 226 7.23 11.34 47.36
N LEU A 227 7.68 10.18 46.87
CA LEU A 227 8.16 9.08 47.71
C LEU A 227 9.40 9.48 48.52
N VAL A 228 10.39 10.12 47.90
CA VAL A 228 11.62 10.59 48.57
C VAL A 228 11.33 11.68 49.61
N ASN A 229 10.34 12.54 49.34
CA ASN A 229 9.94 13.59 50.27
C ASN A 229 8.86 13.16 51.26
N SER A 230 8.34 11.94 51.16
CA SER A 230 7.35 11.44 52.09
C SER A 230 7.95 11.31 53.50
N PRO A 231 7.20 11.69 54.55
CA PRO A 231 7.68 11.62 55.94
C PRO A 231 8.03 10.18 56.38
N GLN A 232 7.46 9.17 55.72
CA GLN A 232 7.73 7.74 55.95
C GLN A 232 9.11 7.29 55.44
N PHE A 233 9.64 7.94 54.39
CA PHE A 233 10.98 7.61 53.85
C PHE A 233 12.09 8.36 54.61
N LYS A 234 11.84 9.61 55.02
CA LYS A 234 12.77 10.38 55.87
C LYS A 234 12.98 9.77 57.25
N SER A 235 11.99 9.06 57.81
CA SER A 235 12.12 8.38 59.11
C SER A 235 12.83 7.02 59.05
N ARG A 236 12.95 6.39 57.86
CA ARG A 236 13.64 5.11 57.67
C ARG A 236 15.16 5.21 57.44
N ASN A 237 15.67 6.39 57.11
CA ASN A 237 17.10 6.63 56.83
C ASN A 237 17.82 7.45 57.93
N MET A 238 17.24 7.52 59.13
CA MET A 238 17.81 8.21 60.30
C MET A 238 18.46 7.25 61.32
N TYR A 239 18.80 6.03 60.90
CA TYR A 239 19.64 5.08 61.66
C TYR A 239 20.77 4.57 60.78
#